data_AF-A0A8G1J191-F1
#
_entry.id   AF-A0A8G1J191-F1
#
_cell.length_a   1.000
_cell.length_b   1.000
_cell.length_c   1.000
_cell.angle_alpha   90.00
_cell.angle_beta   90.00
_cell.angle_gamma   90.00
#
_symmetry.space_group_name_H-M   'P 1'
#
loop_
_entity.id
_entity.type
_entity.pdbx_description
1 polymer ?
#
loop_
_entity_poly.entity_id
_entity_poly.type
_entity_poly.pdbx_seq_one_letter_code
_entity_poly.pdbx_strand_id
1 'polypeptide(L)'
;MPEPPFTLAYRKRRDWDDSWNPDWIPVPTVPGQNAFEGWEDMPESEFVYYRFRVDVDLVIGGRDFSAPLNPVLDFALAWQYLPRALDAERVVETSMSVQGLTYRVERDGDRVVVSSNDHPRRTSKEDFRPYRVSLAESEFGELVEHIVGGAFALLYEAHPRLRGNHYLNGLRERIGR
;
A
#
# COMPACT_ATOMS: atom_id res chain seq x y z
N MET A 1 14.27 20.32 10.35
CA MET A 1 13.42 19.20 10.81
C MET A 1 14.27 17.95 10.77
N PRO A 2 14.19 17.05 11.76
CA PRO A 2 14.82 15.74 11.65
C PRO A 2 14.25 14.99 10.44
N GLU A 3 15.05 14.12 9.82
CA GLU A 3 14.57 13.25 8.74
C GLU A 3 13.52 12.27 9.28
N PRO A 4 12.47 11.94 8.52
CA PRO A 4 11.48 10.97 8.94
C PRO A 4 12.14 9.61 9.18
N PRO A 5 11.68 8.79 10.14
CA PRO A 5 12.29 7.51 10.47
C PRO A 5 11.99 6.43 9.42
N PHE A 6 11.55 6.81 8.22
CA PHE A 6 11.19 5.91 7.13
C PHE A 6 11.55 6.49 5.77
N THR A 7 11.74 5.61 4.79
CA THR A 7 11.81 5.94 3.37
C THR A 7 10.80 5.10 2.61
N LEU A 8 10.18 5.70 1.59
CA LEU A 8 9.15 5.09 0.76
C LEU A 8 9.40 5.45 -0.70
N ALA A 9 9.43 4.44 -1.57
CA ALA A 9 9.44 4.64 -3.01
C ALA A 9 8.54 3.62 -3.71
N TYR A 10 7.88 4.06 -4.78
CA TYR A 10 7.08 3.20 -5.65
C TYR A 10 7.76 3.06 -7.00
N ARG A 11 8.05 1.82 -7.40
CA ARG A 11 8.57 1.50 -8.73
C ARG A 11 7.47 0.89 -9.59
N LYS A 12 7.00 1.67 -10.58
CA LYS A 12 6.01 1.23 -11.59
C LYS A 12 6.58 0.05 -12.39
N ARG A 13 5.89 -1.09 -12.41
CA ARG A 13 6.30 -2.29 -13.16
C ARG A 13 5.68 -2.33 -14.55
N ARG A 14 6.07 -1.37 -15.40
CA ARG A 14 5.60 -1.24 -16.80
C ARG A 14 5.90 -2.46 -17.66
N ASP A 15 6.88 -3.26 -17.27
CA ASP A 15 7.27 -4.52 -17.90
C ASP A 15 6.27 -5.67 -17.62
N TRP A 16 5.44 -5.54 -16.58
CA TRP A 16 4.46 -6.55 -16.16
C TRP A 16 3.02 -6.06 -16.16
N ASP A 17 2.81 -4.75 -16.08
CA ASP A 17 1.51 -4.15 -15.92
C ASP A 17 1.35 -2.94 -16.86
N ASP A 18 0.68 -3.21 -17.98
CA ASP A 18 0.38 -2.22 -19.02
C ASP A 18 -0.46 -1.05 -18.49
N SER A 19 -1.15 -1.22 -17.36
CA SER A 19 -1.91 -0.13 -16.74
C SER A 19 -1.05 1.04 -16.29
N TRP A 20 0.29 0.94 -16.30
CA TRP A 20 1.18 2.07 -16.08
C TRP A 20 1.55 2.87 -17.34
N ASN A 21 1.16 2.41 -18.53
CA ASN A 21 1.40 3.13 -19.78
C ASN A 21 0.38 4.26 -19.94
N PRO A 22 0.78 5.51 -20.24
CA PRO A 22 -0.15 6.65 -20.33
C PRO A 22 -1.27 6.48 -21.37
N ASP A 23 -0.98 5.75 -22.45
CA ASP A 23 -1.93 5.51 -23.55
C ASP A 23 -2.76 4.23 -23.36
N TRP A 24 -2.55 3.51 -22.25
CA TRP A 24 -3.30 2.30 -21.96
C TRP A 24 -4.77 2.63 -21.72
N ILE A 25 -5.67 1.85 -22.33
CA ILE A 25 -7.12 2.01 -22.17
C ILE A 25 -7.64 0.85 -21.30
N PRO A 26 -8.43 1.15 -20.26
CA PRO A 26 -9.03 0.14 -19.41
C PRO A 26 -9.85 -0.89 -20.17
N VAL A 27 -9.53 -2.16 -19.94
CA VAL A 27 -10.33 -3.31 -20.40
C VAL A 27 -10.57 -4.27 -19.23
N PRO A 28 -11.70 -5.00 -19.19
CA PRO A 28 -11.97 -5.96 -18.11
C PRO A 28 -10.85 -6.98 -17.98
N THR A 29 -10.40 -7.22 -16.74
CA THR A 29 -9.36 -8.24 -16.49
C THR A 29 -9.93 -9.65 -16.58
N VAL A 30 -11.21 -9.85 -16.21
CA VAL A 30 -11.86 -11.17 -16.25
C VAL A 30 -12.62 -11.34 -17.58
N PRO A 31 -12.34 -12.41 -18.36
CA PRO A 31 -13.08 -12.69 -19.59
C PRO A 31 -14.58 -12.83 -19.35
N GLY A 32 -15.40 -12.20 -20.19
CA GLY A 32 -16.87 -12.27 -20.12
C GLY A 32 -17.52 -11.21 -19.21
N GLN A 33 -16.75 -10.33 -18.58
CA GLN A 33 -17.30 -9.12 -17.97
C GLN A 33 -17.60 -8.07 -19.05
N ASN A 34 -18.64 -7.26 -18.80
CA ASN A 34 -18.96 -6.12 -19.66
C ASN A 34 -17.74 -5.20 -19.77
N ALA A 35 -17.50 -4.67 -20.98
CA ALA A 35 -16.49 -3.64 -21.18
C ALA A 35 -16.75 -2.48 -20.22
N PHE A 36 -15.66 -1.90 -19.68
CA PHE A 36 -15.79 -0.65 -18.94
C PHE A 36 -16.35 0.42 -19.88
N GLU A 37 -17.38 1.16 -19.46
CA GLU A 37 -17.87 2.31 -20.23
C GLU A 37 -16.81 3.41 -20.30
N GLY A 38 -15.90 3.45 -19.32
CA GLY A 38 -14.67 4.23 -19.37
C GLY A 38 -13.85 4.12 -18.08
N TRP A 39 -12.97 5.11 -17.88
CA TRP A 39 -12.15 5.25 -16.66
C TRP A 39 -12.98 5.45 -15.39
N GLU A 40 -14.17 6.03 -15.54
CA GLU A 40 -15.06 6.39 -14.43
C GLU A 40 -15.66 5.16 -13.73
N ASP A 41 -15.86 4.08 -14.50
CA ASP A 41 -16.57 2.86 -14.09
C ASP A 41 -15.66 1.67 -13.80
N MET A 42 -14.33 1.86 -13.84
CA MET A 42 -13.41 0.81 -13.40
C MET A 42 -13.74 0.42 -11.94
N PRO A 43 -14.01 -0.85 -11.66
CA PRO A 43 -14.42 -1.29 -10.33
C PRO A 43 -13.23 -1.40 -9.37
N GLU A 44 -13.53 -1.46 -8.08
CA GLU A 44 -12.57 -1.67 -6.98
C GLU A 44 -11.57 -2.79 -7.27
N SER A 45 -12.05 -3.91 -7.80
CA SER A 45 -11.21 -5.10 -8.04
C SER A 45 -10.05 -4.83 -8.98
N GLU A 46 -10.20 -3.90 -9.92
CA GLU A 46 -9.12 -3.51 -10.83
C GLU A 46 -7.99 -2.82 -10.06
N PHE A 47 -8.31 -2.01 -9.04
CA PHE A 47 -7.30 -1.30 -8.24
C PHE A 47 -6.69 -2.16 -7.12
N VAL A 48 -7.47 -3.11 -6.57
CA VAL A 48 -7.07 -3.89 -5.39
C VAL A 48 -6.41 -5.22 -5.77
N TYR A 49 -6.75 -5.84 -6.90
CA TYR A 49 -6.23 -7.18 -7.25
C TYR A 49 -5.43 -7.21 -8.55
N TYR A 50 -5.87 -6.46 -9.56
CA TYR A 50 -5.45 -6.74 -10.93
C TYR A 50 -4.39 -5.78 -11.46
N ARG A 51 -4.56 -4.47 -11.23
CA ARG A 51 -3.81 -3.42 -11.92
C ARG A 51 -2.98 -2.55 -10.99
N PHE A 52 -2.21 -1.67 -11.60
CA PHE A 52 -1.33 -0.71 -10.96
C PHE A 52 -0.37 -1.37 -9.97
N ARG A 53 0.26 -2.47 -10.41
CA ARG A 53 1.23 -3.22 -9.62
C ARG A 53 2.58 -2.50 -9.55
N VAL A 54 3.13 -2.39 -8.36
CA VAL A 54 4.39 -1.72 -8.07
C VAL A 54 5.30 -2.62 -7.26
N ASP A 55 6.61 -2.40 -7.37
CA ASP A 55 7.48 -2.73 -6.25
C ASP A 55 7.46 -1.55 -5.28
N VAL A 56 7.00 -1.79 -4.05
CA VAL A 56 7.07 -0.82 -2.97
C VAL A 56 8.39 -1.05 -2.23
N ASP A 57 9.27 -0.05 -2.25
CA ASP A 57 10.43 -0.03 -1.36
C ASP A 57 10.06 0.74 -0.11
N LEU A 58 9.95 0.04 1.03
CA LEU A 58 9.62 0.65 2.30
C LEU A 58 10.68 0.26 3.33
N VAL A 59 11.38 1.26 3.87
CA VAL A 59 12.32 1.07 4.98
C VAL A 59 11.81 1.88 6.16
N ILE A 60 11.69 1.24 7.33
CA ILE A 60 11.26 1.87 8.59
C ILE A 60 12.35 1.62 9.62
N GLY A 61 12.88 2.64 10.28
CA GLY A 61 13.93 2.50 11.29
C GLY A 61 15.14 1.69 10.84
N GLY A 62 15.49 1.77 9.55
CA GLY A 62 16.57 1.00 8.93
C GLY A 62 16.26 -0.48 8.65
N ARG A 63 15.01 -0.90 8.77
CA ARG A 63 14.53 -2.26 8.48
C ARG A 63 13.65 -2.27 7.25
N ASP A 64 13.75 -3.34 6.46
CA ASP A 64 13.01 -3.51 5.20
C ASP A 64 11.59 -4.06 5.48
N PHE A 65 10.59 -3.38 4.90
CA PHE A 65 9.16 -3.71 4.92
C PHE A 65 8.56 -3.67 3.50
N SER A 66 9.42 -3.79 2.48
CA SER A 66 9.06 -3.68 1.07
C SER A 66 8.04 -4.72 0.62
N ALA A 67 7.24 -4.38 -0.38
CA ALA A 67 6.22 -5.24 -0.97
C ALA A 67 6.40 -5.26 -2.51
N PRO A 68 7.07 -6.27 -3.08
CA PRO A 68 7.27 -6.34 -4.53
C PRO A 68 5.96 -6.67 -5.25
N LEU A 69 5.77 -6.26 -6.50
CA LEU A 69 4.65 -6.66 -7.38
C LEU A 69 3.23 -6.61 -6.77
N ASN A 70 2.94 -5.66 -5.88
CA ASN A 70 1.61 -5.53 -5.27
C ASN A 70 0.81 -4.40 -5.93
N PRO A 71 -0.53 -4.52 -6.10
CA PRO A 71 -1.36 -3.39 -6.47
C PRO A 71 -1.15 -2.23 -5.49
N VAL A 72 -0.88 -1.03 -6.02
CA VAL A 72 -0.51 0.12 -5.18
C VAL A 72 -1.61 0.50 -4.20
N LEU A 73 -2.88 0.34 -4.58
CA LEU A 73 -4.02 0.63 -3.72
C LEU A 73 -4.25 -0.45 -2.67
N ASP A 74 -4.03 -1.72 -2.97
CA ASP A 74 -4.10 -2.79 -1.97
C ASP A 74 -3.12 -2.54 -0.82
N PHE A 75 -1.87 -2.21 -1.18
CA PHE A 75 -0.85 -1.85 -0.20
C PHE A 75 -1.29 -0.64 0.64
N ALA A 76 -1.77 0.42 0.00
CA ALA A 76 -2.19 1.62 0.70
C ALA A 76 -3.38 1.39 1.64
N LEU A 77 -4.38 0.61 1.20
CA LEU A 77 -5.56 0.30 1.99
C LEU A 77 -5.24 -0.56 3.21
N ALA A 78 -4.37 -1.55 3.05
CA ALA A 78 -3.94 -2.38 4.16
C ALA A 78 -3.23 -1.55 5.24
N TRP A 79 -2.34 -0.62 4.86
CA TRP A 79 -1.69 0.27 5.82
C TRP A 79 -2.64 1.32 6.42
N GLN A 80 -3.59 1.82 5.63
CA GLN A 80 -4.61 2.77 6.09
C GLN A 80 -5.56 2.17 7.15
N TYR A 81 -5.80 0.87 7.08
CA TYR A 81 -6.59 0.14 8.07
C TYR A 81 -5.94 0.11 9.46
N LEU A 82 -4.60 0.01 9.51
CA LEU A 82 -3.86 -0.27 10.75
C LEU A 82 -4.09 0.77 11.87
N PRO A 83 -3.97 2.09 11.65
CA PRO A 83 -4.23 3.07 12.71
C PRO A 83 -5.65 2.98 13.28
N ARG A 84 -6.66 2.87 12.40
CA ARG A 84 -8.07 2.82 12.81
C ARG A 84 -8.39 1.59 13.64
N ALA A 85 -7.83 0.44 13.27
CA ALA A 85 -8.02 -0.79 14.02
C ALA A 85 -7.27 -0.75 15.36
N LEU A 86 -6.09 -0.11 15.41
CA LEU A 86 -5.28 0.02 16.63
C LEU A 86 -5.93 0.93 17.69
N ASP A 87 -6.91 1.74 17.32
CA ASP A 87 -7.74 2.48 18.27
C ASP A 87 -8.68 1.58 19.06
N ALA A 88 -9.12 0.47 18.46
CA ALA A 88 -10.02 -0.50 19.10
C ALA A 88 -9.28 -1.67 19.75
N GLU A 89 -8.13 -2.07 19.19
CA GLU A 89 -7.39 -3.27 19.57
C GLU A 89 -5.94 -2.94 19.93
N ARG A 90 -5.33 -3.71 20.84
CA ARG A 90 -3.92 -3.48 21.22
C ARG A 90 -2.93 -4.00 20.16
N VAL A 91 -3.33 -4.99 19.38
CA VAL A 91 -2.51 -5.65 18.37
C VAL A 91 -3.39 -5.88 17.16
N VAL A 92 -2.92 -5.45 15.99
CA VAL A 92 -3.66 -5.57 14.73
C VAL A 92 -2.73 -6.17 13.68
N GLU A 93 -3.29 -7.04 12.85
CA GLU A 93 -2.62 -7.60 11.68
C GLU A 93 -3.41 -7.26 10.41
N THR A 94 -2.71 -7.05 9.31
CA THR A 94 -3.28 -6.89 7.98
C THR A 94 -2.42 -7.64 6.97
N SER A 95 -3.03 -8.19 5.92
CA SER A 95 -2.35 -8.95 4.88
C SER A 95 -2.64 -8.35 3.52
N MET A 96 -1.67 -8.40 2.61
CA MET A 96 -1.88 -7.98 1.23
C MET A 96 -2.85 -8.95 0.53
N SER A 97 -3.69 -8.43 -0.34
CA SER A 97 -4.70 -9.24 -1.04
C SER A 97 -4.08 -10.22 -2.05
N VAL A 98 -2.94 -9.88 -2.63
CA VAL A 98 -2.29 -10.65 -3.70
C VAL A 98 -1.10 -11.46 -3.18
N GLN A 99 -0.62 -11.20 -1.96
CA GLN A 99 0.58 -11.81 -1.40
C GLN A 99 0.37 -12.29 0.03
N GLY A 100 1.09 -13.33 0.43
CA GLY A 100 1.12 -13.79 1.83
C GLY A 100 1.85 -12.84 2.80
N LEU A 101 2.11 -11.59 2.38
CA LEU A 101 2.80 -10.59 3.18
C LEU A 101 1.82 -10.00 4.21
N THR A 102 2.21 -10.06 5.48
CA THR A 102 1.43 -9.60 6.62
C THR A 102 2.23 -8.56 7.38
N TYR A 103 1.57 -7.47 7.74
CA TYR A 103 2.08 -6.45 8.66
C TYR A 103 1.30 -6.54 9.96
N ARG A 104 2.04 -6.49 11.06
CA ARG A 104 1.52 -6.50 12.42
C ARG A 104 1.94 -5.21 13.11
N VAL A 105 0.98 -4.53 13.71
CA VAL A 105 1.22 -3.37 14.58
C VAL A 105 0.70 -3.65 15.98
N GLU A 106 1.39 -3.14 16.98
CA GLU A 106 0.97 -3.24 18.37
C GLU A 106 1.23 -1.93 19.10
N ARG A 107 0.39 -1.62 20.08
CA ARG A 107 0.58 -0.48 20.98
C ARG A 107 1.48 -0.89 22.14
N ASP A 108 2.58 -0.18 22.30
CA ASP A 108 3.56 -0.33 23.38
C ASP A 108 3.78 1.03 24.05
N GLY A 109 2.98 1.32 25.08
CA GLY A 109 2.95 2.64 25.71
C GLY A 109 2.48 3.72 24.75
N ASP A 110 3.30 4.74 24.55
CA ASP A 110 3.13 5.86 23.61
C ASP A 110 3.71 5.58 22.21
N ARG A 111 4.11 4.32 21.96
CA ARG A 111 4.75 3.89 20.72
C ARG A 111 3.93 2.85 20.00
N VAL A 112 4.12 2.79 18.68
CA VAL A 112 3.60 1.75 17.80
C VAL A 112 4.76 0.89 17.35
N VAL A 113 4.70 -0.41 17.64
CA VAL A 113 5.69 -1.36 17.17
C VAL A 113 5.16 -2.02 15.90
N VAL A 114 5.90 -1.88 14.81
CA VAL A 114 5.58 -2.43 13.49
C VAL A 114 6.45 -3.64 13.23
N SER A 115 5.86 -4.71 12.71
CA SER A 115 6.55 -5.93 12.28
C SER A 115 5.93 -6.55 11.04
N SER A 116 6.66 -7.43 10.36
CA SER A 116 6.18 -8.16 9.20
C SER A 116 6.60 -9.63 9.26
N ASN A 117 5.84 -10.48 8.57
CA ASN A 117 6.20 -11.87 8.34
C ASN A 117 7.18 -12.06 7.17
N ASP A 118 7.56 -11.00 6.46
CA ASP A 118 8.63 -11.10 5.46
C ASP A 118 9.97 -11.31 6.16
N HIS A 119 10.59 -12.43 5.85
CA HIS A 119 11.98 -12.68 6.20
C HIS A 119 12.79 -12.31 4.97
N PRO A 120 13.75 -11.37 5.05
CA PRO A 120 14.55 -11.07 3.88
C PRO A 120 15.15 -12.37 3.37
N ARG A 121 14.96 -12.63 2.08
CA ARG A 121 15.64 -13.69 1.31
C ARG A 121 17.18 -13.52 1.31
N ARG A 122 17.76 -12.75 2.23
CA ARG A 122 19.12 -12.19 2.18
C ARG A 122 19.90 -12.15 3.50
N THR A 123 19.41 -12.72 4.59
CA THR A 123 20.27 -12.91 5.77
C THR A 123 20.47 -14.39 6.03
N SER A 124 21.73 -14.78 6.18
CA SER A 124 22.14 -16.08 6.73
C SER A 124 21.29 -16.42 7.95
N LYS A 125 21.11 -17.73 8.21
CA LYS A 125 20.26 -18.33 9.25
C LYS A 125 20.48 -17.83 10.71
N GLU A 126 21.31 -16.82 10.94
CA GLU A 126 21.79 -16.41 12.27
C GLU A 126 21.09 -15.20 12.90
N ASP A 127 20.28 -14.42 12.16
CA ASP A 127 19.55 -13.28 12.75
C ASP A 127 18.02 -13.50 12.79
N PHE A 128 17.59 -14.44 13.64
CA PHE A 128 16.17 -14.66 14.00
C PHE A 128 15.64 -13.63 15.00
N ARG A 129 16.01 -12.35 14.87
CA ARG A 129 15.28 -11.30 15.58
C ARG A 129 14.03 -10.96 14.75
N PRO A 130 12.81 -11.00 15.31
CA PRO A 130 11.64 -10.51 14.60
C PRO A 130 11.90 -9.06 14.18
N TYR A 131 11.71 -8.75 12.89
CA TYR A 131 11.88 -7.42 12.31
C TYR A 131 10.82 -6.50 12.94
N ARG A 132 11.19 -5.88 14.06
CA ARG A 132 10.34 -5.01 14.86
C ARG A 132 10.97 -3.62 14.92
N VAL A 133 10.18 -2.61 14.61
CA VAL A 133 10.60 -1.21 14.69
C VAL A 133 9.57 -0.46 15.52
N SER A 134 10.05 0.36 16.44
CA SER A 134 9.20 1.15 17.33
C SER A 134 9.18 2.60 16.87
N LEU A 135 8.01 3.08 16.50
CA LEU A 135 7.74 4.46 16.07
C LEU A 135 6.97 5.20 17.16
N ALA A 136 7.16 6.51 17.26
CA ALA A 136 6.17 7.34 17.94
C ALA A 136 4.84 7.26 17.19
N GLU A 137 3.72 7.46 17.89
CA GLU A 137 2.38 7.42 17.28
C GLU A 137 2.24 8.42 16.11
N SER A 138 2.82 9.62 16.23
CA SER A 138 2.85 10.62 15.15
C SER A 138 3.65 10.16 13.93
N GLU A 139 4.80 9.52 14.14
CA GLU A 139 5.64 8.99 13.05
C GLU A 139 4.94 7.85 12.30
N PHE A 140 4.17 7.03 13.02
CA PHE A 140 3.34 5.99 12.40
C PHE A 140 2.19 6.59 11.59
N GLY A 141 1.53 7.63 12.11
CA GLY A 141 0.52 8.39 11.37
C GLY A 141 1.07 9.00 10.08
N GLU A 142 2.20 9.70 10.16
CA GLU A 142 2.89 10.28 9.01
C GLU A 142 3.28 9.21 7.97
N LEU A 143 3.79 8.06 8.41
CA LEU A 143 4.09 6.94 7.52
C LEU A 143 2.85 6.50 6.72
N VAL A 144 1.72 6.30 7.39
CA VAL A 144 0.47 5.86 6.75
C VAL A 144 -0.04 6.93 5.79
N GLU A 145 0.01 8.20 6.17
CA GLU A 145 -0.36 9.31 5.30
C GLU A 145 0.51 9.39 4.04
N HIS A 146 1.83 9.21 4.17
CA HIS A 146 2.76 9.16 3.04
C HIS A 146 2.47 7.99 2.10
N ILE A 147 2.16 6.81 2.64
CA ILE A 147 1.78 5.63 1.86
C ILE A 147 0.50 5.91 1.06
N VAL A 148 -0.56 6.36 1.73
CA VAL A 148 -1.85 6.61 1.08
C VAL A 148 -1.75 7.76 0.07
N GLY A 149 -1.18 8.89 0.49
CA GLY A 149 -1.00 10.06 -0.35
C GLY A 149 -0.19 9.75 -1.61
N GLY A 150 0.92 9.03 -1.44
CA GLY A 150 1.79 8.60 -2.52
C GLY A 150 1.10 7.66 -3.52
N ALA A 151 0.33 6.68 -3.03
CA ALA A 151 -0.39 5.73 -3.89
C ALA A 151 -1.35 6.43 -4.85
N PHE A 152 -2.20 7.32 -4.34
CA PHE A 152 -3.13 8.07 -5.18
C PHE A 152 -2.41 9.08 -6.08
N ALA A 153 -1.38 9.77 -5.59
CA ALA A 153 -0.59 10.68 -6.42
C ALA A 153 0.00 9.93 -7.62
N LEU A 154 0.55 8.75 -7.39
CA LEU A 154 1.12 7.88 -8.42
C LEU A 154 0.09 7.49 -9.49
N LEU A 155 -1.11 7.09 -9.07
CA LEU A 155 -2.23 6.76 -9.97
C LEU A 155 -2.64 7.97 -10.83
N TYR A 156 -2.84 9.13 -10.20
CA TYR A 156 -3.33 10.33 -10.87
C TYR A 156 -2.28 11.05 -11.72
N GLU A 157 -1.00 10.82 -11.44
CA GLU A 157 0.11 11.24 -12.30
C GLU A 157 0.17 10.38 -13.56
N ALA A 158 0.06 9.05 -13.40
CA ALA A 158 0.04 8.13 -14.55
C ALA A 158 -1.22 8.33 -15.42
N HIS A 159 -2.38 8.47 -14.76
CA HIS A 159 -3.68 8.53 -15.40
C HIS A 159 -4.56 9.62 -14.80
N PRO A 160 -4.46 10.87 -15.30
CA PRO A 160 -5.22 11.98 -14.74
C PRO A 160 -6.74 11.78 -14.73
N ARG A 161 -7.27 10.98 -15.67
CA ARG A 161 -8.69 10.63 -15.80
C ARG A 161 -9.23 9.86 -14.60
N LEU A 162 -8.38 9.15 -13.85
CA LEU A 162 -8.79 8.43 -12.64
C LEU A 162 -9.32 9.36 -11.53
N ARG A 163 -9.10 10.68 -11.62
CA ARG A 163 -9.76 11.66 -10.73
C ARG A 163 -11.29 11.69 -10.91
N GLY A 164 -11.80 11.22 -12.05
CA GLY A 164 -13.24 11.07 -12.28
C GLY A 164 -13.81 9.74 -11.77
N ASN A 165 -12.98 8.78 -11.37
CA ASN A 165 -13.44 7.45 -10.99
C ASN A 165 -14.26 7.46 -9.70
N HIS A 166 -15.48 6.91 -9.77
CA HIS A 166 -16.45 6.95 -8.67
C HIS A 166 -15.96 6.21 -7.43
N TYR A 167 -15.31 5.06 -7.61
CA TYR A 167 -14.75 4.29 -6.52
C TYR A 167 -13.61 5.06 -5.82
N LEU A 168 -12.64 5.57 -6.59
CA LEU A 168 -11.49 6.29 -6.04
C LEU A 168 -11.91 7.59 -5.32
N ASN A 169 -12.90 8.30 -5.85
CA ASN A 169 -13.44 9.50 -5.21
C ASN A 169 -14.14 9.18 -3.89
N GLY A 170 -15.04 8.20 -3.90
CA GLY A 170 -15.70 7.75 -2.66
C GLY A 170 -14.70 7.21 -1.64
N LEU A 171 -13.62 6.57 -2.08
CA LEU A 171 -12.56 6.10 -1.20
C LEU A 171 -11.75 7.25 -0.59
N ARG A 172 -11.35 8.26 -1.39
CA ARG A 172 -10.64 9.44 -0.89
C ARG A 172 -11.44 10.18 0.18
N GLU A 173 -12.74 10.34 -0.02
CA GLU A 173 -13.62 10.97 0.97
C GLU A 173 -13.72 10.17 2.27
N ARG A 174 -13.69 8.83 2.20
CA ARG A 174 -13.70 7.97 3.38
C ARG A 174 -12.37 7.94 4.12
N ILE A 175 -11.23 8.08 3.43
CA ILE A 175 -9.91 8.06 4.05
C ILE A 175 -9.56 9.44 4.65
N GLY A 176 -9.98 10.53 4.01
CA GLY A 176 -9.76 11.90 4.51
C GLY A 176 -10.67 12.34 5.67
N ARG A 177 -11.51 11.42 6.19
CA ARG A 177 -12.32 11.59 7.41
C ARG A 177 -11.76 10.72 8.52
#